data_AF-A0AAU0Q0F2-F1
#
_entry.id   AF-A0AAU0Q0F2-F1
#
_cell.length_a   1.000
_cell.length_b   1.000
_cell.length_c   1.000
_cell.angle_alpha   90.00
_cell.angle_beta   90.00
_cell.angle_gamma   90.00
#
_symmetry.space_group_name_H-M   'P 1'
#
loop_
_entity.id
_entity.type
_entity.pdbx_description
1 polymer ?
#
loop_
_entity_poly.entity_id
_entity_poly.type
_entity_poly.pdbx_seq_one_letter_code
_entity_poly.pdbx_strand_id
1 'polypeptide(L)'
;MKPETTNEVLVPRMIRECCPDLNEEVPQQVVVDSVIKNGEVREVGDDRLKRAFIEVLEFYDQNGREPSPDTLNIAERKLGARFVGIRADDKKRAALAHLDDVGLLDDPEVPDSVDALLEDPEFDNEVLGSILSDGEKQSDLYDVSILPKATRKSADSVAKRKKAKDFANSVASSRKSMKNCETAPLHS
;
A
#
# COMPACT_ATOMS: atom_id res chain seq x y z
N MET A 1 -8.75 -35.73 -38.99
CA MET A 1 -7.49 -35.00 -38.73
C MET A 1 -7.49 -34.57 -37.28
N LYS A 2 -6.53 -35.05 -36.48
CA LYS A 2 -6.29 -34.63 -35.09
C LYS A 2 -4.93 -33.92 -35.07
N PRO A 3 -4.76 -32.78 -34.40
CA PRO A 3 -3.46 -32.14 -34.33
C PRO A 3 -2.55 -32.91 -33.38
N GLU A 4 -1.41 -33.37 -33.89
CA GLU A 4 -0.31 -33.87 -33.08
C GLU A 4 0.31 -32.70 -32.31
N THR A 5 0.52 -32.87 -31.02
CA THR A 5 1.22 -31.91 -30.16
C THR A 5 2.57 -32.52 -29.81
N THR A 6 3.65 -31.97 -30.36
CA THR A 6 5.03 -32.38 -30.05
C THR A 6 5.73 -31.26 -29.29
N ASN A 7 5.60 -31.30 -27.97
CA ASN A 7 6.52 -30.59 -27.07
C ASN A 7 7.01 -31.61 -26.05
N GLU A 8 8.01 -32.39 -26.44
CA GLU A 8 8.79 -33.18 -25.50
C GLU A 8 9.81 -32.24 -24.83
N VAL A 9 9.56 -31.90 -23.57
CA VAL A 9 10.49 -31.11 -22.76
C VAL A 9 11.68 -32.01 -22.40
N LEU A 10 12.80 -31.82 -23.10
CA LEU A 10 14.04 -32.52 -22.82
C LEU A 10 14.69 -31.89 -21.57
N VAL A 11 14.49 -32.50 -20.40
CA VAL A 11 15.22 -32.11 -19.18
C VAL A 11 16.66 -32.64 -19.30
N PRO A 12 17.69 -31.78 -19.33
CA PRO A 12 19.07 -32.25 -19.41
C PRO A 12 19.46 -32.99 -18.13
N ARG A 13 19.93 -34.25 -18.27
CA ARG A 13 20.55 -34.99 -17.17
C ARG A 13 21.94 -34.41 -16.92
N MET A 14 22.08 -33.62 -15.87
CA MET A 14 23.40 -33.19 -15.39
C MET A 14 23.63 -33.65 -13.94
N ILE A 15 24.57 -34.61 -13.86
CA ILE A 15 25.52 -34.92 -12.77
C ILE A 15 24.92 -35.44 -11.44
N ARG A 16 24.87 -36.77 -11.30
CA ARG A 16 25.03 -37.44 -9.99
C ARG A 16 26.52 -37.52 -9.71
N GLU A 17 27.04 -36.54 -8.97
CA GLU A 17 28.32 -36.69 -8.31
C GLU A 17 28.09 -37.52 -7.04
N CYS A 18 28.65 -38.73 -7.05
CA CYS A 18 28.77 -39.58 -5.88
C CYS A 18 29.45 -38.79 -4.76
N CYS A 19 28.71 -38.42 -3.72
CA CYS A 19 29.34 -38.12 -2.44
C CYS A 19 29.90 -39.44 -1.89
N PRO A 20 31.19 -39.53 -1.55
CA PRO A 20 31.76 -40.75 -0.99
C PRO A 20 31.22 -40.99 0.43
N ASP A 21 31.07 -42.28 0.75
CA ASP A 21 30.66 -42.88 2.02
C ASP A 21 31.12 -42.11 3.27
N LEU A 22 30.16 -41.74 4.12
CA LEU A 22 30.39 -41.38 5.51
C LEU A 22 29.88 -42.52 6.39
N ASN A 23 30.71 -43.54 6.59
CA ASN A 23 30.52 -44.63 7.57
C ASN A 23 31.21 -44.32 8.91
N GLU A 24 30.99 -43.13 9.46
CA GLU A 24 31.37 -42.84 10.85
C GLU A 24 30.17 -42.24 11.57
N GLU A 25 29.68 -42.98 12.56
CA GLU A 25 28.56 -42.62 13.42
C GLU A 25 28.81 -41.26 14.08
N VAL A 26 28.16 -40.21 13.57
CA VAL A 26 28.03 -38.97 14.32
C VAL A 26 26.97 -39.23 15.39
N PRO A 27 27.30 -39.22 16.70
CA PRO A 27 26.25 -39.20 17.70
C PRO A 27 25.48 -37.88 17.53
N GLN A 28 24.20 -37.99 17.18
CA GLN A 28 23.29 -36.87 17.28
C GLN A 28 23.18 -36.46 18.75
N GLN A 29 23.96 -35.46 19.17
CA GLN A 29 23.68 -34.77 20.42
C GLN A 29 22.48 -33.86 20.16
N VAL A 30 21.28 -34.39 20.43
CA VAL A 30 20.06 -33.62 20.48
C VAL A 30 20.16 -32.71 21.71
N VAL A 31 20.52 -31.45 21.50
CA VAL A 31 20.37 -30.42 22.55
C VAL A 31 18.90 -30.04 22.59
N VAL A 32 18.09 -30.85 23.28
CA VAL A 32 16.77 -30.45 23.76
C VAL A 32 16.95 -29.63 25.04
N ASP A 33 17.43 -28.41 24.87
CA ASP A 33 17.24 -27.35 25.86
C ASP A 33 16.79 -26.11 25.10
N SER A 34 15.58 -26.18 24.53
CA SER A 34 14.78 -24.97 24.38
C SER A 34 14.46 -24.48 25.79
N VAL A 35 15.40 -23.76 26.39
CA VAL A 35 15.14 -23.00 27.60
C VAL A 35 14.10 -21.98 27.19
N ILE A 36 12.83 -22.30 27.40
CA ILE A 36 11.81 -21.29 27.59
C ILE A 36 12.24 -20.59 28.87
N LYS A 37 13.12 -19.58 28.71
CA LYS A 37 13.32 -18.59 29.74
C LYS A 37 11.92 -18.03 29.93
N ASN A 38 11.41 -18.12 31.16
CA ASN A 38 10.33 -17.27 31.61
C ASN A 38 10.85 -15.83 31.54
N GLY A 39 10.91 -15.31 30.32
CA GLY A 39 11.18 -13.93 30.03
C GLY A 39 9.93 -13.22 30.52
N GLU A 40 10.09 -12.53 31.65
CA GLU A 40 9.38 -11.28 31.88
C GLU A 40 9.19 -10.60 30.51
N VAL A 41 7.95 -10.42 30.09
CA VAL A 41 7.61 -9.71 28.84
C VAL A 41 8.03 -8.27 29.05
N ARG A 42 9.33 -8.00 28.91
CA ARG A 42 9.85 -6.65 28.87
C ARG A 42 9.34 -6.02 27.58
N GLU A 43 8.99 -4.75 27.66
CA GLU A 43 8.47 -3.91 26.59
C GLU A 43 9.50 -3.73 25.45
N VAL A 44 9.91 -4.82 24.79
CA VAL A 44 10.87 -4.82 23.67
C VAL A 44 10.34 -4.04 22.46
N GLY A 45 9.02 -3.75 22.44
CA GLY A 45 8.40 -2.85 21.48
C GLY A 45 8.83 -1.40 21.65
N ASP A 46 8.99 -0.92 22.90
CA ASP A 46 9.17 0.50 23.19
C ASP A 46 10.58 0.97 22.88
N ASP A 47 11.60 0.13 23.11
CA ASP A 47 12.99 0.47 22.75
C ASP A 47 13.18 0.61 21.24
N ARG A 48 12.51 -0.22 20.44
CA ARG A 48 12.56 -0.13 18.97
C ARG A 48 11.82 1.10 18.48
N LEU A 49 10.69 1.42 19.11
CA LEU A 49 9.89 2.60 18.83
C LEU A 49 10.66 3.89 19.12
N LYS A 50 11.30 3.98 20.29
CA LYS A 50 12.14 5.13 20.69
C LYS A 50 13.29 5.35 19.71
N ARG A 51 14.02 4.27 19.33
CA ARG A 51 15.11 4.37 18.34
C ARG A 51 14.62 4.87 16.98
N ALA A 52 13.46 4.39 16.52
CA ALA A 52 12.90 4.83 15.25
C ALA A 52 12.51 6.33 15.29
N PHE A 53 11.99 6.82 16.42
CA PHE A 53 11.66 8.24 16.57
C PHE A 53 12.90 9.12 16.69
N ILE A 54 13.95 8.68 17.39
CA ILE A 54 15.23 9.40 17.42
C ILE A 54 15.82 9.54 16.00
N GLU A 55 15.71 8.50 15.16
CA GLU A 55 16.12 8.57 13.74
C GLU A 55 15.33 9.64 12.96
N VAL A 56 14.04 9.85 13.30
CA VAL A 56 13.21 10.93 12.73
C VAL A 56 13.69 12.30 13.18
N LEU A 57 14.01 12.47 14.46
CA LEU A 57 14.54 13.74 14.99
C LEU A 57 15.89 14.08 14.36
N GLU A 58 16.80 13.10 14.24
CA GLU A 58 18.08 13.29 13.55
C GLU A 58 17.89 13.70 12.08
N PHE A 59 16.89 13.13 11.41
CA PHE A 59 16.54 13.52 10.04
C PHE A 59 16.01 14.96 10.00
N TYR A 60 15.17 15.34 10.95
CA TYR A 60 14.61 16.69 11.06
C TYR A 60 15.71 17.73 11.31
N ASP A 61 16.64 17.46 12.23
CA ASP A 61 17.78 18.34 12.52
C ASP A 61 18.68 18.58 11.30
N GLN A 62 18.86 17.55 10.46
CA GLN A 62 19.71 17.63 9.28
C GLN A 62 19.03 18.31 8.08
N ASN A 63 17.72 18.11 7.92
CA ASN A 63 16.99 18.53 6.72
C ASN A 63 16.02 19.70 6.95
N GLY A 64 15.75 20.06 8.19
CA GLY A 64 14.76 21.07 8.58
C GLY A 64 13.32 20.70 8.16
N ARG A 65 13.06 19.42 7.93
CA ARG A 65 11.75 18.92 7.47
C ARG A 65 11.48 17.51 7.97
N GLU A 66 10.21 17.15 8.02
CA GLU A 66 9.81 15.79 8.33
C GLU A 66 10.13 14.81 7.17
N PRO A 67 10.39 13.54 7.50
CA PRO A 67 10.66 12.50 6.51
C PRO A 67 9.38 12.14 5.74
N SER A 68 9.43 12.24 4.41
CA SER A 68 8.27 11.95 3.56
C SER A 68 8.24 10.48 3.09
N PRO A 69 7.07 9.81 3.13
CA PRO A 69 6.91 8.45 2.60
C PRO A 69 6.97 8.39 1.06
N ASP A 70 6.79 9.49 0.35
CA ASP A 70 6.67 9.48 -1.12
C ASP A 70 7.99 9.74 -1.85
N THR A 71 9.06 10.05 -1.12
CA THR A 71 10.38 10.39 -1.70
C THR A 71 11.02 9.18 -2.41
N LEU A 72 11.80 9.41 -3.47
CA LEU A 72 12.52 8.37 -4.21
C LEU A 72 13.69 7.74 -3.42
N ASN A 73 14.15 8.40 -2.36
CA ASN A 73 15.18 7.88 -1.47
C ASN A 73 14.59 6.76 -0.59
N ILE A 74 15.16 5.56 -0.71
CA ILE A 74 14.68 4.37 -0.01
C ILE A 74 14.77 4.52 1.52
N ALA A 75 15.83 5.17 2.02
CA ALA A 75 16.02 5.36 3.46
C ALA A 75 14.96 6.30 4.03
N GLU A 76 14.79 7.47 3.41
CA GLU A 76 13.77 8.44 3.80
C GLU A 76 12.36 7.85 3.70
N ARG A 77 12.03 7.20 2.59
CA ARG A 77 10.73 6.57 2.39
C ARG A 77 10.40 5.56 3.49
N LYS A 78 11.37 4.73 3.90
CA LYS A 78 11.18 3.76 4.98
C LYS A 78 10.96 4.45 6.32
N LEU A 79 11.70 5.52 6.57
CA LEU A 79 11.63 6.30 7.80
C LEU A 79 10.29 7.07 7.87
N GLY A 80 9.89 7.74 6.80
CA GLY A 80 8.59 8.41 6.65
C GLY A 80 7.42 7.45 6.80
N ALA A 81 7.46 6.26 6.18
CA ALA A 81 6.42 5.25 6.36
C ALA A 81 6.28 4.78 7.82
N ARG A 82 7.40 4.68 8.56
CA ARG A 82 7.38 4.38 10.00
C ARG A 82 6.80 5.54 10.79
N PHE A 83 7.19 6.77 10.47
CA PHE A 83 6.71 7.97 11.13
C PHE A 83 5.19 8.14 10.99
N VAL A 84 4.65 7.93 9.78
CA VAL A 84 3.21 7.88 9.53
C VAL A 84 2.52 6.82 10.40
N GLY A 85 3.13 5.63 10.56
CA GLY A 85 2.60 4.59 11.43
C GLY A 85 2.68 4.91 12.93
N ILE A 86 3.61 5.76 13.35
CA ILE A 86 3.68 6.25 14.74
C ILE A 86 2.60 7.32 14.96
N ARG A 87 2.43 8.24 14.00
CA ARG A 87 1.44 9.32 14.07
C ARG A 87 0.00 8.81 14.06
N ALA A 88 -0.26 7.69 13.39
CA ALA A 88 -1.58 7.06 13.32
C ALA A 88 -2.03 6.35 14.61
N ASP A 89 -1.09 6.00 15.50
CA ASP A 89 -1.38 5.25 16.73
C ASP A 89 -1.22 6.15 17.97
N ASP A 90 -2.34 6.60 18.57
CA ASP A 90 -2.35 7.51 19.73
C ASP A 90 -1.51 7.01 20.91
N LYS A 91 -1.47 5.69 21.14
CA LYS A 91 -0.67 5.08 22.21
C LYS A 91 0.83 5.27 21.99
N LYS A 92 1.29 5.13 20.74
CA LYS A 92 2.69 5.30 20.39
C LYS A 92 3.09 6.77 20.47
N ARG A 93 2.18 7.64 20.04
CA ARG A 93 2.30 9.09 20.12
C ARG A 93 2.47 9.56 21.58
N ALA A 94 1.57 9.13 22.47
CA ALA A 94 1.64 9.45 23.90
C ALA A 94 2.91 8.89 24.57
N ALA A 95 3.35 7.68 24.20
CA ALA A 95 4.58 7.09 24.73
C ALA A 95 5.86 7.84 24.30
N LEU A 96 5.81 8.52 23.15
CA LEU A 96 6.94 9.27 22.58
C LEU A 96 6.86 10.78 22.85
N ALA A 97 5.75 11.29 23.39
CA ALA A 97 5.56 12.71 23.68
C ALA A 97 6.68 13.31 24.56
N HIS A 98 7.26 12.52 25.46
CA HIS A 98 8.38 12.97 26.31
C HIS A 98 9.71 13.17 25.56
N LEU A 99 9.84 12.63 24.35
CA LEU A 99 11.05 12.75 23.52
C LEU A 99 10.89 13.80 22.42
N ASP A 100 9.69 14.34 22.24
CA ASP A 100 9.37 15.26 21.17
C ASP A 100 9.51 16.71 21.62
N ASP A 101 10.71 17.26 21.45
CA ASP A 101 10.99 18.68 21.75
C ASP A 101 10.52 19.62 20.62
N VAL A 102 10.31 19.08 19.42
CA VAL A 102 9.99 19.84 18.20
C VAL A 102 8.48 19.99 18.00
N GLY A 103 7.68 19.12 18.63
CA GLY A 103 6.22 19.07 18.44
C GLY A 103 5.83 18.35 17.14
N LEU A 104 6.65 17.42 16.66
CA LEU A 104 6.40 16.69 15.41
C LEU A 104 5.21 15.73 15.52
N LEU A 105 4.89 15.29 16.73
CA LEU A 105 3.79 14.38 17.06
C LEU A 105 2.51 15.10 17.46
N ASP A 106 2.53 16.43 17.61
CA ASP A 106 1.32 17.18 17.95
C ASP A 106 0.34 17.20 16.78
N ASP A 107 -0.95 17.15 17.12
CA ASP A 107 -2.01 17.35 16.12
C ASP A 107 -2.02 18.83 15.74
N PRO A 108 -2.09 19.18 14.44
CA PRO A 108 -2.18 20.58 14.05
C PRO A 108 -3.44 21.20 14.67
N GLU A 109 -3.30 22.37 15.29
CA GLU A 109 -4.45 23.10 15.81
C GLU A 109 -5.40 23.40 14.64
N VAL A 110 -6.57 22.76 14.65
CA VAL A 110 -7.57 22.98 13.62
C VAL A 110 -8.08 24.40 13.79
N PRO A 111 -8.00 25.26 12.75
CA PRO A 111 -8.48 26.62 12.85
C PRO A 111 -9.97 26.63 13.20
N ASP A 112 -10.38 27.58 14.05
CA ASP A 112 -11.76 27.71 14.53
C ASP A 112 -12.76 27.91 13.38
N SER A 113 -12.31 28.48 12.25
CA SER A 113 -13.14 28.71 11.07
C SER A 113 -12.30 28.77 9.78
N VAL A 114 -12.99 28.65 8.64
CA VAL A 114 -12.38 28.82 7.30
C VAL A 114 -11.86 30.25 7.11
N ASP A 115 -12.57 31.24 7.65
CA ASP A 115 -12.17 32.66 7.55
C ASP A 115 -10.87 32.91 8.33
N ALA A 116 -10.71 32.29 9.51
CA ALA A 116 -9.48 32.40 10.31
C ALA A 116 -8.26 31.81 9.60
N LEU A 117 -8.42 30.75 8.81
CA LEU A 117 -7.35 30.16 8.00
C LEU A 117 -6.94 31.05 6.81
N LEU A 118 -7.91 31.77 6.22
CA LEU A 118 -7.66 32.68 5.09
C LEU A 118 -7.01 34.00 5.54
N GLU A 119 -7.24 34.40 6.79
CA GLU A 119 -6.63 35.59 7.39
C GLU A 119 -5.24 35.32 7.99
N ASP A 120 -4.78 34.06 7.99
CA ASP A 120 -3.46 33.67 8.50
C ASP A 120 -2.33 34.30 7.66
N PRO A 121 -1.45 35.14 8.26
CA PRO A 121 -0.35 35.77 7.54
C PRO A 121 0.74 34.78 7.07
N GLU A 122 0.80 33.56 7.61
CA GLU A 122 1.68 32.50 7.07
C GLU A 122 1.14 31.90 5.78
N PHE A 123 -0.18 31.95 5.57
CA PHE A 123 -0.83 31.52 4.34
C PHE A 123 -0.72 32.67 3.32
N ASP A 124 0.26 32.56 2.42
CA ASP A 124 0.63 33.65 1.50
C ASP A 124 -0.54 34.05 0.58
N ASN A 125 -1.28 35.08 1.02
CA ASN A 125 -2.50 35.57 0.40
C ASN A 125 -2.27 36.14 -1.00
N GLU A 126 -1.02 36.44 -1.36
CA GLU A 126 -0.64 36.84 -2.72
C GLU A 126 -0.73 35.67 -3.71
N VAL A 127 -0.37 34.46 -3.28
CA VAL A 127 -0.46 33.24 -4.12
C VAL A 127 -1.93 32.85 -4.32
N LEU A 128 -2.72 32.87 -3.24
CA LEU A 128 -4.16 32.64 -3.32
C LEU A 128 -4.87 33.72 -4.13
N GLY A 129 -4.48 34.99 -3.94
CA GLY A 129 -4.94 36.11 -4.73
C GLY A 129 -4.62 35.91 -6.21
N SER A 130 -3.45 35.40 -6.55
CA SER A 130 -3.13 35.06 -7.94
C SER A 130 -3.98 33.91 -8.49
N ILE A 131 -4.31 32.90 -7.69
CA ILE A 131 -5.08 31.71 -8.12
C ILE A 131 -6.58 32.04 -8.26
N LEU A 132 -7.11 32.86 -7.36
CA LEU A 132 -8.53 33.23 -7.29
C LEU A 132 -8.85 34.53 -8.05
N SER A 133 -7.85 35.38 -8.32
CA SER A 133 -8.07 36.57 -9.13
C SER A 133 -8.41 36.12 -10.54
N ASP A 134 -9.58 36.57 -11.01
CA ASP A 134 -10.16 36.36 -12.34
C ASP A 134 -9.36 37.08 -13.46
N GLY A 135 -8.05 37.21 -13.27
CA GLY A 135 -7.14 37.92 -14.14
C GLY A 135 -6.89 37.11 -15.40
N GLU A 136 -7.26 37.71 -16.54
CA GLU A 136 -7.33 37.17 -17.91
C GLU A 136 -6.05 36.53 -18.51
N LYS A 137 -5.01 36.23 -17.70
CA LYS A 137 -3.67 35.81 -18.19
C LYS A 137 -3.15 34.49 -17.63
N GLN A 138 -3.86 33.85 -16.71
CA GLN A 138 -3.51 32.49 -16.32
C GLN A 138 -4.38 31.55 -17.14
N SER A 139 -3.75 30.57 -17.80
CA SER A 139 -4.45 29.48 -18.46
C SER A 139 -5.57 28.98 -17.56
N ASP A 140 -6.81 29.00 -18.05
CA ASP A 140 -7.97 28.52 -17.31
C ASP A 140 -7.64 27.19 -16.61
N LEU A 141 -8.17 26.98 -15.40
CA LEU A 141 -8.00 25.71 -14.66
C LEU A 141 -8.38 24.48 -15.51
N TYR A 142 -9.28 24.67 -16.48
CA TYR A 142 -9.75 23.65 -17.40
C TYR A 142 -9.01 23.62 -18.75
N ASP A 143 -7.95 24.41 -18.91
CA ASP A 143 -7.16 24.47 -20.13
C ASP A 143 -6.24 23.24 -20.25
N VAL A 144 -6.77 22.21 -20.90
CA VAL A 144 -6.04 20.97 -21.22
C VAL A 144 -5.20 21.07 -22.49
N SER A 145 -5.06 22.26 -23.09
CA SER A 145 -4.34 22.45 -24.36
C SER A 145 -2.86 22.07 -24.29
N ILE A 146 -2.25 22.16 -23.09
CA ILE A 146 -0.85 21.82 -22.81
C ILE A 146 -0.64 20.30 -22.76
N LEU A 147 -1.69 19.53 -22.45
CA LEU A 147 -1.56 18.09 -22.32
C LEU A 147 -1.28 17.46 -23.69
N PRO A 148 -0.42 16.43 -23.76
CA PRO A 148 -0.18 15.71 -24.99
C PRO A 148 -1.51 15.20 -25.56
N LYS A 149 -1.89 15.70 -26.74
CA LYS A 149 -3.10 15.22 -27.43
C LYS A 149 -2.93 13.74 -27.67
N ALA A 150 -3.78 12.95 -27.04
CA ALA A 150 -3.78 11.51 -27.21
C ALA A 150 -4.08 11.18 -28.68
N THR A 151 -3.04 10.91 -29.47
CA THR A 151 -3.18 10.37 -30.82
C THR A 151 -3.50 8.88 -30.69
N ARG A 152 -4.73 8.57 -30.26
CA ARG A 152 -5.23 7.20 -30.36
C ARG A 152 -5.39 6.91 -31.84
N LYS A 153 -4.63 5.94 -32.37
CA LYS A 153 -5.00 5.30 -33.63
C LYS A 153 -6.40 4.75 -33.43
N SER A 154 -7.34 5.10 -34.31
CA SER A 154 -8.65 4.47 -34.32
C SER A 154 -8.45 2.97 -34.39
N ALA A 155 -9.09 2.21 -33.51
CA ALA A 155 -9.00 0.76 -33.58
C ALA A 155 -9.56 0.30 -34.95
N ASP A 156 -8.81 -0.54 -35.67
CA ASP A 156 -9.22 -1.08 -36.96
C ASP A 156 -10.51 -1.92 -36.85
N SER A 157 -10.84 -2.36 -35.63
CA SER A 157 -12.09 -3.04 -35.31
C SER A 157 -12.58 -2.68 -33.91
N VAL A 158 -13.77 -2.08 -33.83
CA VAL A 158 -14.49 -1.87 -32.57
C VAL A 158 -15.66 -2.83 -32.54
N ALA A 159 -15.58 -3.84 -31.66
CA ALA A 159 -16.65 -4.82 -31.50
C ALA A 159 -17.92 -4.12 -31.00
N LYS A 160 -18.99 -4.15 -31.81
CA LYS A 160 -20.31 -3.68 -31.40
C LYS A 160 -21.10 -4.85 -30.82
N ARG A 161 -21.76 -4.62 -29.68
CA ARG A 161 -22.69 -5.60 -29.09
C ARG A 161 -23.73 -6.04 -30.14
N LYS A 162 -23.90 -7.34 -30.33
CA LYS A 162 -25.01 -7.92 -31.10
C LYS A 162 -26.03 -8.47 -30.13
N LYS A 163 -27.30 -8.06 -30.26
CA LYS A 163 -28.39 -8.60 -29.45
C LYS A 163 -28.53 -10.09 -29.76
N ALA A 164 -28.45 -10.94 -28.73
CA ALA A 164 -28.61 -12.39 -28.89
C ALA A 164 -30.07 -12.71 -29.28
N LYS A 165 -30.24 -13.53 -30.32
CA LYS A 165 -31.57 -13.88 -30.88
C LYS A 165 -32.42 -14.65 -29.87
N ASP A 166 -31.79 -15.53 -29.09
CA ASP A 166 -32.49 -16.39 -28.13
C ASP A 166 -32.28 -15.96 -26.67
N PHE A 167 -31.95 -14.69 -26.42
CA PHE A 167 -31.75 -14.18 -25.05
C PHE A 167 -33.01 -14.38 -24.18
N ALA A 168 -34.20 -14.36 -24.78
CA ALA A 168 -35.44 -14.64 -24.06
C ALA A 168 -35.50 -16.07 -23.50
N ASN A 169 -34.99 -17.06 -24.24
CA ASN A 169 -35.03 -18.47 -23.83
C ASN A 169 -34.01 -18.79 -22.73
N SER A 170 -32.81 -18.18 -22.78
CA SER A 170 -31.80 -18.37 -21.73
C SER A 170 -32.19 -17.75 -20.39
N VAL A 171 -32.84 -16.58 -20.42
CA VAL A 171 -33.35 -15.91 -19.21
C VAL A 171 -34.54 -16.69 -18.61
N ALA A 172 -35.40 -17.27 -19.46
CA ALA A 172 -36.52 -18.11 -19.01
C ALA A 172 -36.04 -19.39 -18.31
N SER A 173 -35.01 -20.06 -18.85
CA SER A 173 -34.43 -21.27 -18.23
C SER A 173 -33.74 -20.96 -16.90
N SER A 174 -33.03 -19.83 -16.82
CA SER A 174 -32.33 -19.40 -15.60
C SER A 174 -33.29 -19.00 -14.47
N ARG A 175 -34.40 -18.31 -14.78
CA ARG A 175 -35.45 -18.00 -13.78
C ARG A 175 -36.20 -19.25 -13.28
N LYS A 176 -36.31 -20.29 -14.11
CA LYS A 176 -36.98 -21.54 -13.72
C LYS A 176 -36.15 -22.34 -12.71
N SER A 177 -34.82 -22.25 -12.78
CA SER A 177 -33.91 -22.87 -11.80
C SER A 177 -34.05 -22.27 -10.40
N MET A 178 -34.23 -20.94 -10.28
CA MET A 178 -34.35 -20.26 -8.99
C MET A 178 -35.68 -20.51 -8.25
N LYS A 179 -36.74 -20.95 -8.96
CA LYS A 179 -38.04 -21.28 -8.34
C LYS A 179 -38.12 -22.69 -7.76
N ASN A 180 -37.11 -23.53 -7.99
CA ASN A 180 -37.08 -24.92 -7.49
C ASN A 180 -36.27 -25.07 -6.19
N CYS A 181 -35.79 -23.97 -5.60
CA CYS A 181 -34.99 -24.00 -4.37
C CYS A 181 -35.81 -23.73 -3.09
N GLU A 182 -37.12 -23.55 -3.19
CA GLU A 182 -37.94 -23.07 -2.07
C GLU A 182 -39.10 -24.03 -1.77
N THR A 183 -38.80 -25.28 -1.41
CA THR A 183 -39.63 -26.11 -0.49
C THR A 183 -38.92 -27.43 -0.19
N ALA A 184 -38.14 -27.46 0.90
CA ALA A 184 -37.85 -28.71 1.61
C ALA A 184 -38.68 -28.69 2.90
N PRO A 185 -39.60 -29.65 3.13
CA PRO A 185 -40.35 -29.69 4.37
C PRO A 185 -39.43 -30.11 5.52
N LEU A 186 -39.45 -29.34 6.62
CA LEU A 186 -38.87 -29.73 7.89
C LEU A 186 -39.62 -30.97 8.39
N HIS A 187 -38.93 -32.11 8.46
CA HIS A 187 -39.45 -33.28 9.16
C HIS A 187 -39.49 -32.98 10.65
N SER A 188 -40.70 -33.07 11.22
CA SER A 188 -41.02 -33.02 12.65
C SER A 188 -40.37 -34.13 13.45
#